data_AF-A0AAD5QB34-F1
#
_entry.id   AF-A0AAD5QB34-F1
#
_cell.length_a   1.000
_cell.length_b   1.000
_cell.length_c   1.000
_cell.angle_alpha   90.00
_cell.angle_beta   90.00
_cell.angle_gamma   90.00
#
_symmetry.space_group_name_H-M   'P 1'
#
loop_
_entity.id
_entity.type
_entity.pdbx_description
1 polymer ?
#
loop_
_entity_poly.entity_id
_entity_poly.type
_entity_poly.pdbx_seq_one_letter_code
_entity_poly.pdbx_strand_id
1 'polypeptide(L)'
;MAIADLTQSQKDELATSLAVLAVFDADVEISAENLNLALEASNNKVAAYFPQLFADLIGRGLKVEKFLAGPSAGGAAPAGAAPAAAGAAAPVADEKEEEEEADIGGAADMFGGGSDY
;
A
#
# COMPACT_ATOMS: atom_id res chain seq x y z
N MET A 1 -12.14 -20.61 23.05
CA MET A 1 -12.25 -19.31 23.75
C MET A 1 -13.33 -18.53 23.04
N ALA A 2 -14.42 -18.18 23.73
CA ALA A 2 -15.46 -17.35 23.15
C ALA A 2 -15.02 -15.87 23.20
N ILE A 3 -15.60 -15.02 22.35
CA ILE A 3 -15.39 -13.56 22.40
C ILE A 3 -15.73 -13.01 23.80
N ALA A 4 -16.70 -13.63 24.48
CA ALA A 4 -17.07 -13.30 25.85
C ALA A 4 -15.92 -13.46 26.85
N ASP A 5 -15.02 -14.42 26.63
CA ASP A 5 -13.92 -14.76 27.53
C ASP A 5 -12.69 -13.86 27.35
N LEU A 6 -12.69 -13.00 26.34
CA LEU A 6 -11.59 -12.06 26.08
C LEU A 6 -11.58 -10.94 27.13
N THR A 7 -10.38 -10.57 27.57
CA THR A 7 -10.16 -9.35 28.36
C THR A 7 -10.55 -8.12 27.55
N GLN A 8 -10.77 -6.98 28.22
CA GLN A 8 -11.10 -5.74 27.51
C GLN A 8 -9.99 -5.36 26.52
N SER A 9 -8.72 -5.49 26.89
CA SER A 9 -7.59 -5.21 25.99
C SER A 9 -7.62 -6.09 24.75
N GLN A 10 -7.92 -7.39 24.89
CA GLN A 10 -8.02 -8.31 23.76
C GLN A 10 -9.22 -7.98 22.85
N LYS A 11 -10.32 -7.49 23.41
CA LYS A 11 -11.47 -7.01 22.64
C LYS A 11 -11.13 -5.74 21.87
N ASP A 12 -10.38 -4.83 22.47
CA ASP A 12 -9.92 -3.60 21.83
C ASP A 12 -8.93 -3.89 20.68
N GLU A 13 -7.99 -4.82 20.88
CA GLU A 13 -7.10 -5.32 19.84
C GLU A 13 -7.88 -5.97 18.68
N LEU A 14 -8.85 -6.82 19.02
CA LEU A 14 -9.69 -7.47 18.02
C LEU A 14 -10.52 -6.46 17.23
N ALA A 15 -11.18 -5.52 17.91
CA ALA A 15 -11.98 -4.49 17.24
C ALA A 15 -11.12 -3.61 16.32
N THR A 16 -9.92 -3.21 16.79
CA THR A 16 -9.01 -2.38 16.00
C THR A 16 -8.44 -3.14 14.80
N SER A 17 -8.07 -4.41 14.96
CA SER A 17 -7.60 -5.24 13.84
C SER A 17 -8.70 -5.48 12.79
N LEU A 18 -9.95 -5.67 13.20
CA LEU A 18 -11.08 -5.76 12.26
C LEU A 18 -11.37 -4.42 11.57
N ALA A 19 -11.21 -3.30 12.27
CA ALA A 19 -11.30 -1.97 11.67
C ALA A 19 -10.22 -1.75 10.61
N VAL A 20 -8.98 -2.21 10.84
CA VAL A 20 -7.91 -2.19 9.83
C VAL A 20 -8.32 -2.94 8.56
N LEU A 21 -8.91 -4.13 8.70
CA LEU A 21 -9.39 -4.89 7.55
C LEU A 21 -10.53 -4.18 6.82
N ALA A 22 -11.47 -3.59 7.54
CA ALA A 22 -12.59 -2.86 6.93
C ALA A 22 -12.11 -1.61 6.16
N VAL A 23 -11.17 -0.86 6.74
CA VAL A 23 -10.56 0.33 6.10
C VAL A 23 -9.70 -0.08 4.90
N PHE A 24 -8.98 -1.19 5.00
CA PHE A 24 -8.23 -1.77 3.89
C PHE A 24 -9.15 -2.19 2.73
N ASP A 25 -10.25 -2.91 3.01
CA ASP A 25 -11.22 -3.34 1.99
C ASP A 25 -11.96 -2.16 1.35
N ALA A 26 -12.11 -1.05 2.07
CA ALA A 26 -12.68 0.19 1.57
C ALA A 26 -11.71 1.00 0.69
N ASP A 27 -10.48 0.53 0.48
CA ASP A 27 -9.44 1.16 -0.33
C ASP A 27 -9.15 2.61 0.10
N VAL A 28 -9.15 2.85 1.41
CA VAL A 28 -8.81 4.13 2.02
C VAL A 28 -7.57 4.01 2.89
N GLU A 29 -6.89 5.12 3.11
CA GLU A 29 -5.67 5.15 3.92
C GLU A 29 -5.93 4.63 5.35
N ILE A 30 -5.06 3.74 5.83
CA ILE A 30 -5.16 3.21 7.19
C ILE A 30 -4.51 4.18 8.18
N SER A 31 -5.24 5.24 8.50
CA SER A 31 -4.87 6.26 9.50
C SER A 31 -5.63 6.06 10.82
N ALA A 32 -5.13 6.66 11.90
CA ALA A 32 -5.82 6.60 13.19
C ALA A 32 -7.22 7.24 13.12
N GLU A 33 -7.40 8.29 12.31
CA GLU A 33 -8.71 8.92 12.09
C GLU A 33 -9.69 7.96 11.41
N ASN A 34 -9.28 7.32 10.30
CA ASN A 34 -10.14 6.39 9.57
C ASN A 34 -10.48 5.14 10.41
N LEU A 35 -9.54 4.67 11.23
CA LEU A 35 -9.78 3.59 12.18
C LEU A 35 -10.80 4.00 13.26
N ASN A 36 -10.68 5.20 13.83
CA ASN A 36 -11.64 5.70 14.80
C ASN A 36 -13.04 5.83 14.19
N LEU A 37 -13.16 6.34 12.96
CA LEU A 37 -14.43 6.43 12.26
C LEU A 37 -15.09 5.04 12.08
N ALA A 38 -14.32 4.02 11.70
CA ALA A 38 -14.83 2.66 11.57
C ALA A 38 -15.28 2.06 12.92
N LEU A 39 -14.54 2.34 13.99
CA LEU A 39 -14.87 1.89 15.35
C LEU A 39 -16.12 2.57 15.89
N GLU A 40 -16.26 3.88 15.68
CA GLU A 40 -17.45 4.64 16.05
C GLU A 40 -18.69 4.18 15.27
N ALA A 41 -18.57 3.99 13.96
CA ALA A 41 -19.64 3.49 13.10
C ALA A 41 -20.14 2.09 13.51
N SER A 42 -19.24 1.27 14.09
CA SER A 42 -19.57 -0.06 14.60
C SER A 42 -19.95 -0.09 16.08
N ASN A 43 -20.05 1.08 16.74
CA ASN A 43 -20.30 1.22 18.19
C ASN A 43 -19.26 0.52 19.09
N ASN A 44 -18.04 0.34 18.61
CA ASN A 44 -16.93 -0.19 19.39
C ASN A 44 -16.16 0.95 20.07
N LYS A 45 -16.01 0.87 21.39
CA LYS A 45 -15.17 1.77 22.17
C LYS A 45 -13.87 1.07 22.49
N VAL A 46 -12.76 1.60 22.01
CA VAL A 46 -11.41 1.08 22.26
C VAL A 46 -10.56 2.17 22.90
N ALA A 47 -9.51 1.77 23.61
CA ALA A 47 -8.52 2.74 24.09
C ALA A 47 -7.83 3.45 22.92
N ALA A 48 -7.72 4.78 23.00
CA ALA A 48 -7.22 5.64 21.92
C ALA A 48 -5.79 5.29 21.43
N TYR A 49 -5.01 4.57 22.22
CA TYR A 49 -3.67 4.13 21.81
C TYR A 49 -3.71 3.05 20.72
N PHE A 50 -4.78 2.25 20.63
CA PHE A 50 -4.85 1.14 19.68
C PHE A 50 -4.93 1.62 18.23
N PRO A 51 -5.87 2.50 17.83
CA PRO A 51 -5.92 3.00 16.45
C PRO A 51 -4.58 3.62 16.02
N GLN A 52 -3.96 4.40 16.91
CA GLN A 52 -2.67 5.02 16.64
C GLN A 52 -1.56 3.97 16.45
N LEU A 53 -1.48 2.97 17.33
CA LEU A 53 -0.48 1.91 17.24
C LEU A 53 -0.57 1.16 15.90
N PHE A 54 -1.77 0.78 15.47
CA PHE A 54 -1.97 0.06 14.21
C PHE A 54 -1.64 0.93 13.00
N ALA A 55 -2.05 2.20 13.01
CA ALA A 55 -1.68 3.15 11.97
C ALA A 55 -0.15 3.33 11.87
N ASP A 56 0.53 3.49 13.00
CA ASP A 56 2.00 3.63 13.05
C ASP A 56 2.71 2.38 12.53
N LEU A 57 2.22 1.17 12.86
CA LEU A 57 2.80 -0.08 12.37
C LEU A 57 2.69 -0.20 10.84
N ILE A 58 1.55 0.16 10.27
CA ILE A 58 1.31 0.14 8.84
C ILE A 58 2.14 1.22 8.14
N GLY A 59 2.18 2.43 8.70
CA GLY A 59 3.02 3.52 8.22
C GLY A 59 4.53 3.19 8.23
N ARG A 60 4.97 2.30 9.11
CA ARG A 60 6.35 1.78 9.15
C ARG A 60 6.63 0.66 8.14
N GLY A 61 5.67 0.33 7.28
CA GLY A 61 5.86 -0.61 6.17
C GLY A 61 5.27 -2.01 6.40
N LEU A 62 4.47 -2.20 7.45
CA LEU A 62 3.69 -3.42 7.61
C LEU A 62 2.59 -3.45 6.53
N LYS A 63 2.66 -4.45 5.65
CA LYS A 63 1.67 -4.61 4.57
C LYS A 63 0.56 -5.56 4.99
N VAL A 64 -0.67 -5.06 5.10
CA VAL A 64 -1.86 -5.83 5.51
C VAL A 64 -2.06 -7.07 4.62
N GLU A 65 -1.90 -6.92 3.31
CA GLU A 65 -1.99 -8.00 2.31
C GLU A 65 -1.15 -9.23 2.63
N LYS A 66 0.03 -9.06 3.25
CA LYS A 66 0.92 -10.19 3.57
C LYS A 66 0.39 -11.08 4.69
N PHE A 67 -0.56 -10.58 5.47
CA PHE A 67 -1.21 -11.30 6.56
C PHE A 67 -2.57 -11.86 6.17
N LEU A 68 -3.10 -11.46 5.00
CA LEU A 68 -4.26 -12.10 4.40
C LEU A 68 -3.82 -13.43 3.80
N ALA A 69 -4.52 -14.50 4.18
CA ALA A 69 -4.19 -15.83 3.69
C ALA A 69 -4.39 -15.85 2.17
N GLY A 70 -3.32 -16.15 1.43
CA GLY A 70 -3.40 -16.27 -0.03
C GLY A 70 -4.36 -17.38 -0.45
N PRO A 71 -4.76 -17.44 -1.73
CA PRO A 71 -5.73 -18.41 -2.24
C PRO A 71 -5.40 -19.91 -1.96
N SER A 72 -4.21 -20.23 -1.43
CA SER A 72 -3.81 -21.58 -1.02
C SER A 72 -4.15 -21.97 0.43
N ALA A 73 -4.65 -21.06 1.27
CA ALA A 73 -4.83 -21.33 2.70
C ALA A 73 -6.19 -21.94 3.10
N GLY A 74 -7.08 -22.19 2.14
CA GLY A 74 -8.42 -22.72 2.43
C GLY A 74 -9.12 -23.40 1.24
N GLY A 75 -8.37 -23.85 0.24
CA GLY A 75 -8.95 -24.54 -0.92
C GLY A 75 -9.26 -25.99 -0.58
N ALA A 76 -10.50 -26.28 -0.16
CA ALA A 76 -11.08 -27.56 -0.52
C ALA A 76 -11.02 -27.65 -2.05
N ALA A 77 -10.23 -28.61 -2.55
CA ALA A 77 -10.02 -28.79 -3.99
C ALA A 77 -11.38 -28.86 -4.69
N PRO A 78 -11.65 -28.05 -5.73
CA PRO A 78 -12.81 -28.27 -6.55
C PRO A 78 -12.64 -29.64 -7.21
N ALA A 79 -13.49 -30.58 -6.82
CA ALA A 79 -13.63 -31.84 -7.52
C ALA A 79 -14.24 -31.53 -8.89
N GLY A 80 -13.42 -31.51 -9.93
CA GLY A 80 -13.89 -31.65 -11.32
C GLY A 80 -13.40 -30.60 -12.32
N ALA A 81 -12.41 -31.03 -13.08
CA ALA A 81 -12.20 -30.82 -14.51
C ALA A 81 -11.72 -29.45 -15.07
N ALA A 82 -10.46 -29.54 -15.53
CA ALA A 82 -9.85 -29.00 -16.76
C ALA A 82 -9.03 -27.68 -16.68
N PRO A 83 -7.86 -27.62 -17.34
CA PRO A 83 -6.84 -26.60 -17.09
C PRO A 83 -6.94 -25.41 -18.06
N ALA A 84 -6.65 -24.21 -17.56
CA ALA A 84 -6.05 -23.12 -18.33
C ALA A 84 -5.20 -22.31 -17.34
N ALA A 85 -3.90 -22.60 -17.27
CA ALA A 85 -2.85 -21.91 -18.01
C ALA A 85 -2.54 -20.52 -17.43
N ALA A 86 -1.49 -20.51 -16.60
CA ALA A 86 -0.51 -19.48 -16.33
C ALA A 86 -0.82 -18.03 -16.76
N GLY A 87 -0.93 -17.15 -15.76
CA GLY A 87 -0.74 -15.71 -15.91
C GLY A 87 0.29 -15.21 -14.91
N ALA A 88 1.56 -15.56 -15.12
CA ALA A 88 2.69 -14.89 -14.47
C ALA A 88 3.07 -13.68 -15.34
N ALA A 89 2.61 -12.49 -14.99
CA ALA A 89 3.10 -11.26 -15.59
C ALA A 89 4.36 -10.82 -14.80
N ALA A 90 5.53 -11.10 -15.37
CA ALA A 90 6.78 -10.48 -14.99
C ALA A 90 6.77 -9.00 -15.43
N PRO A 91 7.38 -8.07 -14.68
CA PRO A 91 7.42 -6.66 -15.06
C PRO A 91 8.29 -6.46 -16.29
N VAL A 92 7.78 -5.69 -17.24
CA VAL A 92 8.51 -5.14 -18.39
C VAL A 92 9.55 -4.16 -17.86
N ALA A 93 10.82 -4.41 -18.21
CA ALA A 93 11.90 -3.46 -17.98
C ALA A 93 11.74 -2.30 -18.98
N ASP A 94 11.53 -1.11 -18.43
CA ASP A 94 11.53 0.17 -19.16
C ASP A 94 13.00 0.60 -19.29
N GLU A 95 13.57 0.44 -20.49
CA GLU A 95 14.87 1.03 -20.86
C GLU A 95 14.68 2.54 -20.99
N LYS A 96 15.12 3.28 -19.97
CA LYS A 96 15.34 4.72 -20.03
C LYS A 96 16.67 4.96 -20.74
N GLU A 97 16.64 5.43 -21.99
CA GLU A 97 17.78 6.07 -22.64
C GLU A 97 18.07 7.40 -21.92
N GLU A 98 19.27 7.51 -21.33
CA GLU A 98 19.84 8.77 -20.83
C GLU A 98 20.71 9.40 -21.94
N GLU A 99 20.47 10.69 -22.16
CA GLU A 99 21.23 11.61 -23.00
C GLU A 99 22.70 11.72 -22.53
N GLU A 100 23.66 11.78 -23.46
CA GLU A 100 24.81 12.69 -23.30
C GLU A 100 25.53 13.01 -24.62
N GLU A 101 25.83 14.30 -24.77
CA GLU A 101 26.92 14.97 -25.51
C GLU A 101 27.01 14.91 -27.05
N ALA A 102 26.80 16.09 -27.68
CA ALA A 102 27.88 16.75 -28.43
C ALA A 102 27.48 18.20 -28.76
N ASP A 103 27.81 19.10 -27.83
CA ASP A 103 28.06 20.52 -28.12
C ASP A 103 29.31 20.61 -29.01
N ILE A 104 29.10 20.70 -30.33
CA ILE A 104 30.14 21.04 -31.30
C ILE A 104 29.81 22.41 -31.88
N GLY A 105 30.38 23.42 -31.22
CA GLY A 105 31.17 24.48 -31.84
C GLY A 105 30.75 24.90 -33.26
N GLY A 106 29.69 25.69 -33.34
CA GLY A 106 29.25 26.35 -34.56
C GLY A 106 28.82 27.78 -34.29
N ALA A 107 29.58 28.74 -34.84
CA ALA A 107 29.22 30.14 -35.02
C ALA A 107 29.28 31.05 -33.77
N ALA A 108 30.50 31.30 -33.29
CA ALA A 108 30.88 32.55 -32.64
C ALA A 108 30.85 33.76 -33.62
N ASP A 109 29.71 33.96 -34.30
CA ASP A 109 29.48 35.04 -35.30
C ASP A 109 28.27 35.92 -34.92
N MET A 110 27.93 35.95 -33.63
CA MET A 110 26.83 36.78 -33.10
C MET A 110 27.32 37.80 -32.06
N PHE A 111 28.56 38.29 -32.19
CA PHE A 111 29.03 39.46 -31.45
C PHE A 111 29.13 40.64 -32.42
N GLY A 112 28.17 41.55 -32.30
CA GLY A 112 28.08 42.76 -33.12
C GLY A 112 29.15 43.80 -32.84
N GLY A 113 29.24 44.76 -33.78
CA GLY A 113 30.07 45.97 -33.73
C GLY A 113 31.25 45.83 -34.68
N GLY A 114 31.33 46.52 -35.82
CA GLY A 114 31.22 47.96 -35.94
C GLY A 114 32.61 48.58 -35.66
N SER A 115 33.23 49.15 -36.70
CA SER A 115 34.38 50.09 -36.68
C SER A 115 35.65 49.66 -35.93
N ASP A 116 36.74 49.39 -36.64
CA ASP A 116 37.86 50.34 -36.85
C ASP A 116 39.14 49.62 -37.32
N TYR A 117 39.84 50.28 -38.25
CA TYR A 117 41.15 50.01 -38.88
C TYR A 117 41.21 49.02 -40.04
#